data_AF-A0A7X6ZKJ2-F1
#
_entry.id   AF-A0A7X6ZKJ2-F1
#
_cell.length_a   1.000
_cell.length_b   1.000
_cell.length_c   1.000
_cell.angle_alpha   90.00
_cell.angle_beta   90.00
_cell.angle_gamma   90.00
#
_symmetry.space_group_name_H-M   'P 1'
#
loop_
_entity.id
_entity.type
_entity.pdbx_description
1 polymer ?
#
loop_
_entity_poly.entity_id
_entity_poly.type
_entity_poly.pdbx_seq_one_letter_code
_entity_poly.pdbx_strand_id
1 'polypeptide(L)' 'MTKLDEIMTEKKLSNNQLVQASHSLGQQLSHKTVQKARLGKRALTPKMQGQVLAALNEVLAGEKAFTVAELFL' A
#
# COMPACT_ATOMS: atom_id res chain seq x y z
N MET A 1 0.02 -10.43 -10.94
CA MET A 1 0.50 -10.00 -9.60
C MET A 1 0.67 -8.50 -9.67
N THR A 2 0.30 -7.72 -8.64
CA THR A 2 0.49 -6.25 -8.70
C THR A 2 1.86 -5.87 -8.16
N LYS A 3 2.37 -4.69 -8.53
CA LYS A 3 3.66 -4.23 -8.03
C LYS A 3 3.69 -4.10 -6.50
N LEU A 4 2.57 -3.69 -5.91
CA LEU A 4 2.40 -3.67 -4.46
C LEU A 4 2.55 -5.07 -3.84
N ASP A 5 1.95 -6.10 -4.45
CA ASP A 5 2.04 -7.46 -3.93
C ASP A 5 3.46 -8.03 -4.01
N GLU A 6 4.19 -7.72 -5.09
CA GLU A 6 5.62 -8.06 -5.22
C GLU A 6 6.43 -7.43 -4.08
N ILE A 7 6.32 -6.11 -3.88
CA ILE A 7 7.06 -5.37 -2.85
C ILE A 7 6.72 -5.91 -1.46
N MET A 8 5.43 -6.08 -1.16
CA MET A 8 5.00 -6.60 0.14
C MET A 8 5.47 -8.03 0.37
N THR A 9 5.53 -8.87 -0.67
CA THR A 9 6.01 -10.25 -0.56
C THR A 9 7.52 -10.29 -0.34
N GLU A 10 8.29 -9.53 -1.13
CA GLU A 10 9.75 -9.43 -1.01
C GLU A 10 10.17 -8.92 0.37
N LYS A 11 9.50 -7.88 0.86
CA LYS A 11 9.75 -7.25 2.16
C LYS A 11 9.06 -7.96 3.33
N LYS A 12 8.37 -9.08 3.09
CA LYS A 12 7.60 -9.85 4.09
C LYS A 12 6.61 -9.01 4.89
N LEU A 13 6.00 -8.01 4.23
CA LEU A 13 5.01 -7.13 4.82
C LEU A 13 3.62 -7.75 4.82
N SER A 14 2.96 -7.67 5.96
CA SER A 14 1.56 -8.07 6.13
C SER A 14 0.60 -6.93 5.80
N ASN A 15 -0.64 -7.26 5.47
CA ASN A 15 -1.70 -6.26 5.30
C ASN A 15 -1.91 -5.44 6.57
N ASN A 16 -1.70 -6.04 7.75
CA ASN A 16 -1.84 -5.37 9.03
C ASN A 16 -0.81 -4.25 9.21
N GLN A 17 0.44 -4.45 8.77
CA GLN A 17 1.47 -3.41 8.86
C GLN A 17 1.08 -2.16 8.07
N LEU A 18 0.57 -2.30 6.85
CA LEU A 18 0.07 -1.16 6.07
C LEU A 18 -1.14 -0.48 6.73
N VAL A 19 -2.05 -1.26 7.32
CA VAL A 19 -3.20 -0.68 8.06
C VAL A 19 -2.72 0.13 9.26
N GLN A 20 -1.81 -0.41 10.07
CA GLN A 20 -1.26 0.30 11.24
C GLN A 20 -0.49 1.56 10.84
N ALA A 21 0.33 1.50 9.79
CA ALA A 21 1.02 2.68 9.28
C ALA A 21 0.06 3.73 8.71
N SER A 22 -1.08 3.32 8.13
CA SER A 22 -2.09 4.29 7.71
C SER A 22 -2.65 5.08 8.90
N HIS A 23 -2.79 4.45 10.07
CA HIS A 23 -3.31 5.09 11.27
C HIS A 23 -2.35 6.16 11.82
N SER A 24 -1.03 5.95 11.78
CA SER A 24 -0.06 6.96 12.21
C SER A 24 -0.11 8.22 11.34
N LEU A 25 -0.52 8.07 10.07
CA LEU A 25 -0.72 9.16 9.12
C LEU A 25 -2.10 9.83 9.23
N GLY A 26 -2.93 9.47 10.21
CA GLY A 26 -4.31 9.96 10.33
C GLY A 26 -5.25 9.43 9.25
N GLN A 27 -4.85 8.37 8.55
CA GLN A 27 -5.66 7.69 7.54
C GLN A 27 -6.27 6.42 8.14
N GLN A 28 -7.32 5.88 7.52
CA GLN A 28 -7.95 4.63 7.96
C GLN A 28 -8.09 3.68 6.77
N LEU A 29 -7.01 3.00 6.42
CA LEU A 29 -7.08 1.90 5.45
C LEU A 29 -7.71 0.68 6.09
N SER A 30 -8.61 0.01 5.36
CA SER A 30 -9.10 -1.32 5.76
C SER A 30 -8.21 -2.42 5.18
N HIS A 31 -8.14 -3.57 5.86
CA HIS A 31 -7.49 -4.78 5.33
C HIS A 31 -8.04 -5.16 3.94
N LYS A 32 -9.34 -4.96 3.72
CA LYS A 32 -9.99 -5.23 2.43
C LYS A 32 -9.47 -4.32 1.32
N THR A 33 -9.20 -3.05 1.63
CA THR A 33 -8.58 -2.11 0.69
C THR A 33 -7.17 -2.55 0.32
N VAL A 34 -6.34 -2.88 1.31
CA VAL A 34 -4.96 -3.36 1.07
C VAL A 34 -4.97 -4.66 0.26
N GLN A 35 -5.86 -5.60 0.58
CA GLN A 35 -5.98 -6.85 -0.16
C GLN A 35 -6.42 -6.62 -1.61
N LYS A 36 -7.36 -5.70 -1.87
CA LYS A 36 -7.73 -5.31 -3.24
C LYS A 36 -6.54 -4.74 -4.00
N ALA A 37 -5.75 -3.87 -3.36
CA ALA A 37 -4.56 -3.26 -3.94
C ALA A 37 -3.52 -4.31 -4.37
N ARG A 38 -3.28 -5.31 -3.50
CA ARG A 38 -2.37 -6.43 -3.78
C ARG A 38 -2.85 -7.34 -4.90
N LEU A 39 -4.16 -7.64 -4.92
CA LEU A 39 -4.69 -8.58 -5.90
C LEU A 39 -4.93 -7.95 -7.27
N GLY A 40 -5.04 -6.62 -7.37
CA GLY A 40 -5.35 -5.92 -8.61
C GLY A 40 -6.74 -6.22 -9.19
N LYS A 41 -7.58 -6.97 -8.46
CA LYS A 41 -8.88 -7.47 -8.94
C LYS A 41 -9.90 -6.38 -9.22
N ARG A 42 -9.77 -5.20 -8.60
CA ARG A 42 -10.63 -4.03 -8.83
C ARG A 42 -9.81 -2.76 -8.70
N ALA A 43 -10.07 -1.81 -9.60
CA ALA A 43 -9.48 -0.48 -9.54
C ALA A 43 -9.79 0.20 -8.19
N LEU A 44 -8.75 0.73 -7.57
CA LEU A 44 -8.87 1.63 -6.44
C LEU A 44 -9.16 3.04 -6.95
N THR A 45 -9.85 3.86 -6.16
CA THR A 45 -9.95 5.28 -6.48
C THR A 45 -8.58 5.94 -6.30
N PRO A 46 -8.29 7.07 -6.98
CA PRO A 46 -7.02 7.78 -6.82
C PRO A 46 -6.70 8.14 -5.36
N LYS A 47 -7.73 8.51 -4.58
CA LYS A 47 -7.59 8.75 -3.14
C LYS A 47 -7.08 7.51 -2.41
N MET A 48 -7.67 6.34 -2.68
CA MET A 48 -7.27 5.09 -2.04
C MET A 48 -5.88 4.63 -2.47
N GLN A 49 -5.51 4.85 -3.74
CA GLN A 49 -4.14 4.59 -4.22
C GLN A 49 -3.12 5.45 -3.46
N GLY A 50 -3.40 6.75 -3.30
CA GLY A 50 -2.55 7.66 -2.52
C GLY A 50 -2.41 7.24 -1.06
N GLN A 51 -3.50 6.79 -0.42
CA GLN A 51 -3.45 6.29 0.97
C GLN A 51 -2.61 5.01 1.08
N VAL A 52 -2.78 4.06 0.16
CA VAL A 52 -1.99 2.82 0.14
C VAL A 52 -0.51 3.11 -0.09
N LEU A 53 -0.19 4.02 -1.01
CA LEU A 53 1.18 4.47 -1.24
C LEU A 53 1.78 5.11 0.02
N ALA A 54 1.07 6.04 0.65
CA ALA A 54 1.54 6.74 1.83
C ALA A 54 1.84 5.75 2.96
N ALA A 55 0.92 4.81 3.21
CA ALA A 55 1.11 3.75 4.20
C ALA A 55 2.30 2.83 3.87
N LEU A 56 2.51 2.49 2.59
CA LEU A 56 3.66 1.68 2.19
C LEU A 56 4.98 2.43 2.43
N ASN A 57 5.07 3.69 2.01
CA ASN A 57 6.27 4.51 2.20
C ASN A 57 6.58 4.74 3.68
N GLU A 58 5.54 4.88 4.51
CA GLU A 58 5.69 4.98 5.97
C GLU A 58 6.25 3.69 6.58
N VAL A 59 5.76 2.52 6.18
CA VAL A 59 6.29 1.23 6.65
C VAL A 59 7.76 1.04 6.25
N LEU A 60 8.14 1.57 5.08
CA LEU A 60 9.49 1.45 4.51
C LEU A 60 10.40 2.62 4.87
N ALA A 61 10.01 3.48 5.83
CA ALA A 61 10.74 4.69 6.19
C ALA A 61 12.26 4.43 6.28
N GLY A 62 13.02 5.13 5.42
CA GLY A 62 14.48 4.94 5.27
C GLY A 62 14.91 4.31 3.94
N GLU A 63 13.99 3.73 3.16
CA GLU A 63 14.22 3.32 1.78
C GLU A 63 13.79 4.38 0.75
N LYS A 64 14.10 4.15 -0.53
CA LYS A 64 13.60 5.00 -1.63
C LYS A 64 12.06 4.99 -1.62
N ALA A 65 11.46 6.17 -1.56
CA ALA A 65 10.01 6.33 -1.63
C ALA A 65 9.47 5.95 -3.02
N PHE A 66 8.37 5.20 -3.03
CA PHE A 66 7.64 4.85 -4.24
C PHE A 66 6.68 5.98 -4.65
N THR A 67 6.27 5.93 -5.91
CA THR A 67 5.24 6.79 -6.51
C THR A 67 3.97 6.01 -6.83
N VAL A 68 2.85 6.72 -7.01
CA VAL A 68 1.57 6.08 -7.39
C VAL A 68 1.70 5.36 -8.73
N ALA A 69 2.43 5.96 -9.68
CA ALA A 69 2.67 5.38 -11.00
C ALA A 69 3.41 4.04 -10.89
N GLU A 70 4.47 3.97 -10.09
CA GLU A 70 5.22 2.72 -9.90
C GLU A 70 4.36 1.60 -9.29
N LEU A 71 3.34 1.93 -8.49
CA LEU A 71 2.51 0.94 -7.80
C LEU A 71 1.26 0.50 -8.58
N PHE A 72 0.71 1.37 -9.43
CA PHE A 72 -0.64 1.19 -9.99
C PHE A 72 -0.79 1.47 -11.50
N LEU A 73 0.27 1.88 -12.21
CA LEU A 73 0.30 2.02 -13.68
C LEU A 73 1.22 0.96 -14.30
#